data_AF-A0A452Z8V9-F1
#
_entry.id   AF-A0A452Z8V9-F1
#
_cell.length_a   1.000
_cell.length_b   1.000
_cell.length_c   1.000
_cell.angle_alpha   90.00
_cell.angle_beta   90.00
_cell.angle_gamma   90.00
#
_symmetry.space_group_name_H-M   'P 1'
#
loop_
_entity.id
_entity.type
_entity.pdbx_description
1 polymer ?
#
loop_
_entity_poly.entity_id
_entity_poly.type
_entity_poly.pdbx_seq_one_letter_code
_entity_poly.pdbx_strand_id
1 'polypeptide(L)' 'MLATGGTIVAAIDLLVDRGVTSKQIKVVSAVAAPPALQKLSNKFPGLHVYAGMIDSEVDERGYIVPGL' A
#
# COMPACT_ATOMS: atom_id res chain seq x y z
N MET A 1 1.29 0.25 -8.20
CA MET A 1 2.55 0.63 -7.53
C MET A 1 2.21 1.20 -6.17
N LEU A 2 2.92 0.77 -5.13
CA LEU A 2 2.70 1.22 -3.75
C LEU A 2 3.94 2.00 -3.28
N ALA A 3 4.03 3.27 -3.66
CA ALA A 3 5.18 4.14 -3.32
C ALA A 3 5.02 4.76 -1.91
N THR A 4 4.38 5.92 -1.82
CA THR A 4 4.11 6.63 -0.54
C THR A 4 2.88 6.09 0.21
N GLY A 5 2.07 5.26 -0.45
CA GLY A 5 0.85 4.66 0.08
C GLY A 5 -0.36 5.58 0.16
N GLY A 6 -0.28 6.84 -0.28
CA GLY A 6 -1.39 7.81 -0.15
C GLY A 6 -2.68 7.36 -0.84
N THR A 7 -2.61 7.04 -2.14
CA THR A 7 -3.78 6.66 -2.94
C THR A 7 -4.45 5.38 -2.45
N ILE A 8 -3.67 4.35 -2.11
CA ILE A 8 -4.23 3.07 -1.65
C ILE A 8 -4.89 3.21 -0.29
N VAL A 9 -4.35 4.05 0.60
CA VAL A 9 -4.97 4.32 1.91
C VAL A 9 -6.32 4.98 1.73
N ALA A 10 -6.41 6.02 0.90
CA ALA A 10 -7.68 6.68 0.61
C ALA A 10 -8.70 5.72 -0.03
N ALA A 11 -8.25 4.84 -0.93
CA ALA A 11 -9.11 3.83 -1.53
C ALA A 11 -9.67 2.82 -0.50
N ILE A 12 -8.83 2.36 0.44
CA ILE A 12 -9.26 1.44 1.50
C ILE A 12 -10.20 2.14 2.48
N ASP A 13 -9.92 3.39 2.87
CA ASP A 13 -10.82 4.17 3.72
C ASP A 13 -12.22 4.24 3.13
N LEU A 14 -12.34 4.53 1.82
CA LEU A 14 -13.64 4.57 1.13
C LEU A 14 -14.39 3.24 1.17
N LEU A 15 -13.68 2.11 1.17
CA LEU A 15 -14.29 0.78 1.31
C LEU A 15 -14.71 0.51 2.75
N VAL A 16 -13.88 0.90 3.71
CA VAL A 16 -14.18 0.77 5.14
C VAL A 16 -15.38 1.62 5.54
N ASP A 17 -15.49 2.84 5.04
CA ASP A 17 -16.63 3.73 5.23
C ASP A 17 -17.94 3.13 4.69
N ARG A 18 -17.85 2.18 3.75
CA ARG A 18 -18.99 1.44 3.17
C ARG A 18 -19.26 0.10 3.88
N GLY A 19 -18.58 -0.16 4.99
CA GLY A 19 -18.78 -1.33 5.84
C GLY A 19 -17.88 -2.53 5.52
N VAL A 20 -16.89 -2.39 4.64
CA VAL A 20 -15.94 -3.47 4.35
C VAL A 20 -14.83 -3.50 5.40
N THR A 21 -14.54 -4.66 5.97
CA THR A 21 -13.40 -4.77 6.90
C THR A 21 -12.06 -4.91 6.15
N SER A 22 -10.96 -4.43 6.73
CA SER A 22 -9.61 -4.56 6.16
C SER A 22 -9.25 -6.01 5.78
N LYS A 23 -9.71 -6.99 6.58
CA LYS A 23 -9.48 -8.44 6.35
C LYS A 23 -10.16 -8.97 5.08
N GLN A 24 -11.22 -8.31 4.62
CA GLN A 24 -11.89 -8.68 3.37
C GLN A 24 -11.16 -8.15 2.14
N ILE A 25 -10.28 -7.17 2.31
CA ILE A 25 -9.57 -6.50 1.23
C ILE A 25 -8.21 -7.20 0.98
N LYS A 26 -7.85 -7.33 -0.29
CA LYS A 26 -6.52 -7.78 -0.73
C LYS A 26 -5.97 -6.76 -1.69
N VAL A 27 -4.77 -6.26 -1.41
CA VAL A 27 -4.08 -5.32 -2.29
C VAL A 27 -3.07 -6.10 -3.11
N VAL A 28 -3.11 -5.94 -4.43
CA VAL A 28 -2.14 -6.55 -5.34
C VAL A 28 -1.41 -5.44 -6.09
N SER A 29 -0.08 -5.48 -6.10
CA SER A 29 0.75 -4.49 -6.80
C SER A 29 1.95 -5.15 -7.46
N ALA A 30 2.36 -4.64 -8.63
CA ALA A 30 3.60 -5.06 -9.27
C ALA A 30 4.82 -4.75 -8.37
N VAL A 31 4.93 -3.50 -7.93
CA VAL A 31 6.03 -3.01 -7.07
C VAL A 31 5.47 -2.28 -5.85
N ALA A 32 6.12 -2.47 -4.70
CA ALA A 32 5.83 -1.78 -3.46
C ALA A 32 7.12 -1.27 -2.79
N ALA A 33 7.01 -0.26 -1.94
CA ALA A 33 8.11 0.26 -1.13
C ALA A 33 7.73 0.29 0.37
N PRO A 34 8.71 0.24 1.29
CA PRO A 34 8.49 0.23 2.73
C PRO A 34 7.55 1.33 3.25
N PRO A 35 7.61 2.60 2.78
CA PRO A 35 6.72 3.65 3.27
C PRO A 35 5.23 3.33 3.10
N ALA A 36 4.83 2.76 1.95
CA ALA A 36 3.45 2.33 1.74
C ALA A 36 3.08 1.13 2.62
N LEU A 37 3.95 0.13 2.70
CA LEU A 37 3.68 -1.10 3.45
C LEU A 37 3.53 -0.85 4.96
N GLN A 38 4.39 -0.01 5.53
CA GLN A 38 4.30 0.39 6.94
C GLN A 38 3.02 1.16 7.23
N LYS A 39 2.67 2.11 6.35
CA LYS A 39 1.43 2.88 6.49
C LYS A 39 0.18 1.99 6.44
N LEU A 40 0.16 1.03 5.51
CA LEU A 40 -0.93 0.05 5.39
C LEU A 40 -1.01 -0.87 6.62
N SER A 41 0.12 -1.40 7.08
CA SER A 41 0.19 -2.28 8.25
C SER A 41 -0.33 -1.59 9.52
N ASN A 42 0.11 -0.34 9.74
CA ASN A 42 -0.29 0.43 10.92
C ASN A 42 -1.77 0.83 10.88
N LYS A 43 -2.28 1.23 9.72
CA LYS A 43 -3.65 1.76 9.59
C LYS A 43 -4.71 0.68 9.42
N PHE A 44 -4.39 -0.43 8.76
CA PHE A 44 -5.34 -1.50 8.42
C PHE A 44 -4.85 -2.87 8.91
N PRO A 45 -4.87 -3.13 10.23
CA PRO A 45 -4.46 -4.43 10.77
C PRO A 45 -5.19 -5.60 10.09
N GLY A 46 -4.45 -6.63 9.71
CA GLY A 46 -4.97 -7.82 9.03
C GLY A 46 -5.19 -7.69 7.51
N LEU A 47 -4.89 -6.53 6.92
CA LEU A 47 -4.85 -6.38 5.46
C LEU A 47 -3.74 -7.24 4.85
N HIS A 48 -4.04 -7.94 3.76
CA HIS A 48 -3.05 -8.69 3.00
C HIS A 48 -2.61 -7.91 1.77
N VAL A 49 -1.29 -7.76 1.60
CA VAL A 49 -0.67 -7.13 0.44
C VAL A 49 0.18 -8.15 -0.29
N TYR A 50 -0.08 -8.33 -1.58
CA TYR A 50 0.71 -9.14 -2.48
C TYR A 50 1.49 -8.21 -3.41
N ALA A 51 2.82 -8.29 -3.36
CA ALA A 51 3.71 -7.50 -4.18
C ALA A 51 4.58 -8.42 -5.04
N GLY A 52 4.70 -8.12 -6.34
CA GLY A 52 5.62 -8.83 -7.23
C GLY A 52 7.08 -8.58 -6.87
N MET A 53 7.40 -7.35 -6.49
CA MET A 53 8.68 -6.98 -5.88
C MET A 53 8.49 -5.91 -4.79
N ILE A 54 9.45 -5.87 -3.87
CA ILE A 54 9.55 -4.83 -2.85
C ILE A 54 10.91 -4.17 -3.02
N ASP A 55 10.89 -2.88 -3.34
CA ASP A 55 12.09 -2.07 -3.56
C ASP A 55 12.45 -1.27 -2.31
N SER A 56 13.69 -0.79 -2.27
CA SER A 56 14.35 -0.27 -1.07
C SER A 56 13.64 0.96 -0.48
N GLU A 57 13.31 1.92 -1.34
CA GLU A 57 12.97 3.27 -0.89
C GLU A 57 12.06 4.02 -1.86
N VAL A 58 11.69 5.23 -1.42
CA VAL A 58 10.98 6.21 -2.22
C VAL A 58 11.82 7.49 -2.21
N ASP A 59 12.10 8.05 -3.38
CA ASP A 59 12.85 9.31 -3.49
C ASP A 59 12.03 10.54 -3.04
N GLU A 60 12.66 11.71 -3.04
CA GLU A 60 12.03 12.98 -2.64
C GLU A 60 10.84 13.38 -3.53
N ARG A 61 10.78 12.84 -4.76
CA ARG A 61 9.69 13.09 -5.72
C ARG A 61 8.54 12.10 -5.56
N GLY A 62 8.68 11.08 -4.71
CA GLY A 62 7.67 10.07 -4.47
C GLY A 62 7.77 8.84 -5.39
N TYR A 63 8.88 8.66 -6.12
CA TYR A 63 9.10 7.49 -6.97
C TYR A 63 9.79 6.36 -6.21
N ILE A 64 9.44 5.12 -6.55
CA ILE A 64 10.09 3.93 -5.99
C ILE A 64 11.47 3.77 -6.64
N VAL A 65 12.49 3.45 -5.85
CA VAL A 65 13.87 3.23 -6.32
C VAL A 65 14.36 1.84 -5.90
N PRO A 66 14.87 1.00 -6.83
CA PRO A 66 15.12 1.26 -8.25
C PRO A 66 13.87 1.43 -9.12
N GLY A 67 12.71 0.94 -8.70
CA GLY A 67 11.44 1.15 -9.38
C GLY A 67 11.25 0.29 -10.63
N LEU A 68 10.35 0.76 -11.50
CA LEU A 68 10.09 0.20 -12.83
C LEU A 68 10.59 1.16 -13.92
#